data_AF-A0A0R4IDA9-F1
#
_entry.id   AF-A0A0R4IDA9-F1
#
_cell.length_a   1.000
_cell.length_b   1.000
_cell.length_c   1.000
_cell.angle_alpha   90.00
_cell.angle_beta   90.00
_cell.angle_gamma   90.00
#
_symmetry.space_group_name_H-M   'P 1'
#
loop_
_entity.id
_entity.type
_entity.pdbx_description
1 polymer ?
#
loop_
_entity_poly.entity_id
_entity_poly.type
_entity_poly.pdbx_seq_one_letter_code
_entity_poly.pdbx_strand_id
1 'polypeptide(L)'
;MKTLLAMLVLLAAVIHTVFCCPACEGDGLKCYSCVASNSDECFRQGSTVCPAHADACSTITSHNSVMKSCAYKSFCDKSHMSNGEMKLECCYNDDCNGPHRSHSHGEPGSALSLSSSPILLLTVLLIPLTLSSL
;
A
#
# COMPACT_ATOMS: atom_id res chain seq x y z
N MET A 1 21.05 -11.18 -37.60
CA MET A 1 19.96 -11.95 -36.95
C MET A 1 20.03 -11.88 -35.43
N LYS A 2 21.16 -12.23 -34.82
CA LYS A 2 21.37 -12.19 -33.35
C LYS A 2 21.18 -10.80 -32.73
N THR A 3 21.64 -9.75 -33.42
CA THR A 3 21.50 -8.34 -32.99
C THR A 3 20.05 -7.86 -32.94
N LEU A 4 19.22 -8.27 -33.91
CA LEU A 4 17.79 -7.93 -33.92
C LEU A 4 17.04 -8.61 -32.77
N LEU A 5 17.38 -9.87 -32.46
CA LEU A 5 16.80 -10.58 -31.32
C LEU A 5 17.16 -9.89 -30.00
N ALA A 6 18.43 -9.51 -29.81
CA ALA A 6 18.88 -8.81 -28.62
C ALA A 6 18.17 -7.46 -28.44
N MET A 7 18.03 -6.68 -29.52
CA MET A 7 17.29 -5.42 -29.50
C MET A 7 15.82 -5.60 -29.15
N LEU A 8 15.16 -6.64 -29.68
CA LEU A 8 13.75 -6.93 -29.40
C LEU A 8 13.53 -7.30 -27.92
N VAL A 9 14.45 -8.10 -27.35
CA VAL A 9 14.42 -8.48 -25.93
C VAL A 9 14.64 -7.27 -25.02
N LEU A 10 15.57 -6.38 -25.37
CA LEU A 10 15.79 -5.13 -24.66
C LEU A 10 14.55 -4.23 -24.70
N LEU A 11 13.92 -4.08 -25.87
CA LEU A 11 12.68 -3.33 -26.02
C LEU A 11 11.55 -3.94 -25.18
N ALA A 12 11.36 -5.25 -25.22
CA ALA A 12 10.35 -5.94 -24.42
C ALA A 12 10.59 -5.75 -22.91
N ALA A 13 11.85 -5.84 -22.45
CA ALA A 13 12.21 -5.60 -21.05
C ALA A 13 11.92 -4.16 -20.64
N VAL A 14 12.31 -3.16 -21.45
CA VAL A 14 12.03 -1.74 -21.19
C VAL A 14 10.52 -1.47 -21.16
N ILE A 15 9.76 -2.02 -22.11
CA ILE A 15 8.30 -1.91 -22.12
C ILE A 15 7.74 -2.52 -20.85
N HIS A 16 8.19 -3.72 -20.43
CA HIS A 16 7.73 -4.35 -19.20
C HIS A 16 8.06 -3.52 -17.96
N THR A 17 9.20 -2.83 -17.91
CA THR A 17 9.56 -1.95 -16.78
C THR A 17 8.80 -0.62 -16.77
N VAL A 18 8.35 -0.14 -17.92
CA VAL A 18 7.59 1.12 -18.04
C VAL A 18 6.10 0.88 -17.84
N PHE A 19 5.56 -0.24 -18.35
CA PHE A 19 4.14 -0.59 -18.23
C PHE A 19 3.79 -1.34 -16.96
N CYS A 20 4.71 -2.16 -16.43
CA CYS A 20 4.56 -2.66 -15.07
C CYS A 20 5.06 -1.53 -14.19
N CYS A 21 4.15 -0.80 -13.54
CA CYS A 21 4.50 0.17 -12.51
C CYS A 21 4.64 -0.57 -11.17
N PRO A 22 5.83 -1.07 -10.77
CA PRO A 22 6.06 -1.52 -9.40
C PRO A 22 5.97 -0.35 -8.40
N ALA A 23 6.00 0.90 -8.90
CA ALA A 23 5.81 2.13 -8.13
C ALA A 23 4.35 2.66 -8.15
N CYS A 24 3.39 1.89 -8.66
CA CYS A 24 1.96 2.15 -8.39
C CYS A 24 1.54 1.75 -6.97
N GLU A 25 2.48 1.26 -6.15
CA GLU A 25 2.37 1.40 -4.70
C GLU A 25 2.63 2.87 -4.36
N GLY A 26 1.71 3.74 -4.80
CA GLY A 26 1.78 5.16 -4.52
C GLY A 26 1.75 5.39 -3.01
N ASP A 27 2.34 6.49 -2.58
CA ASP A 27 2.23 7.09 -1.24
C ASP A 27 0.77 7.47 -0.90
N GLY A 28 -0.17 6.56 -1.13
CA GLY A 28 -1.55 6.64 -0.72
C GLY A 28 -1.64 6.27 0.73
N LEU A 29 -2.53 6.96 1.44
CA LEU A 29 -2.89 6.68 2.81
C LEU A 29 -3.11 5.17 3.01
N LYS A 30 -2.51 4.58 4.03
CA LYS A 30 -2.74 3.19 4.44
C LYS A 30 -3.76 3.15 5.57
N CYS A 31 -4.75 2.27 5.44
CA CYS A 31 -5.77 2.08 6.47
C CYS A 31 -6.03 0.60 6.69
N TYR A 32 -6.39 0.23 7.92
CA TYR A 32 -7.02 -1.06 8.17
C TYR A 32 -8.35 -1.14 7.43
N SER A 33 -8.55 -2.23 6.69
CA SER A 33 -9.77 -2.50 5.92
C SER A 33 -10.32 -3.86 6.32
N CYS A 34 -11.48 -3.87 6.98
CA CYS A 34 -12.05 -5.07 7.56
C CYS A 34 -13.55 -4.90 7.87
N VAL A 35 -14.22 -6.03 8.05
CA VAL A 35 -15.47 -6.13 8.80
C VAL A 35 -15.31 -7.31 9.75
N ALA A 36 -15.53 -7.10 11.05
CA ALA A 36 -15.35 -8.12 12.07
C ALA A 36 -16.29 -7.90 13.26
N SER A 37 -16.36 -8.88 14.17
CA SER A 37 -17.18 -8.76 15.39
C SER A 37 -16.54 -7.84 16.44
N ASN A 38 -15.21 -7.68 16.38
CA ASN A 38 -14.41 -6.89 17.30
C ASN A 38 -13.14 -6.36 16.62
N SER A 39 -12.49 -5.39 17.24
CA SER A 39 -11.30 -4.73 16.69
C SER A 39 -10.10 -5.65 16.54
N ASP A 40 -9.91 -6.63 17.43
CA ASP A 40 -8.76 -7.52 17.38
C ASP A 40 -8.79 -8.46 16.17
N GLU A 41 -9.96 -9.00 15.84
CA GLU A 41 -10.18 -9.77 14.61
C GLU A 41 -9.94 -8.94 13.36
N CYS A 42 -10.40 -7.68 13.39
CA CYS A 42 -10.16 -6.74 12.31
C CYS A 42 -8.65 -6.48 12.11
N PHE A 43 -7.89 -6.26 13.19
CA PHE A 43 -6.46 -5.97 13.11
C PHE A 43 -5.64 -7.11 12.51
N ARG A 44 -6.11 -8.37 12.63
CA ARG A 44 -5.46 -9.52 11.98
C ARG A 44 -5.55 -9.50 10.46
N GLN A 45 -6.48 -8.75 9.87
CA GLN A 45 -6.60 -8.61 8.41
C GLN A 45 -5.53 -7.67 7.82
N GLY A 46 -4.92 -6.83 8.66
CA GLY A 46 -3.89 -5.87 8.24
C GLY A 46 -4.43 -4.62 7.55
N SER A 47 -3.53 -3.83 6.98
CA SER A 47 -3.84 -2.60 6.28
C SER A 47 -3.64 -2.72 4.77
N THR A 48 -4.37 -1.88 4.04
CA THR A 48 -4.30 -1.76 2.58
C THR A 48 -4.03 -0.30 2.21
N VAL A 49 -3.36 -0.09 1.09
CA VAL A 49 -3.26 1.23 0.46
C VAL A 49 -4.65 1.65 -0.01
N CYS A 50 -5.03 2.89 0.28
CA CYS A 50 -6.31 3.44 -0.10
C CYS A 50 -6.38 3.74 -1.61
N PRO A 51 -7.57 3.62 -2.23
CA PRO A 51 -7.75 4.03 -3.61
C PRO A 51 -7.47 5.53 -3.78
N ALA A 52 -7.20 5.94 -5.01
CA ALA A 52 -6.98 7.35 -5.32
C ALA A 52 -8.10 8.23 -4.75
N HIS A 53 -7.72 9.38 -4.19
CA HIS A 53 -8.60 10.37 -3.56
C HIS A 53 -9.20 10.01 -2.19
N ALA A 54 -9.08 8.76 -1.72
CA ALA A 54 -9.45 8.44 -0.34
C ALA A 54 -8.35 8.96 0.60
N ASP A 55 -8.70 9.99 1.37
CA ASP A 55 -7.81 10.81 2.19
C ASP A 55 -8.07 10.65 3.69
N ALA A 56 -8.92 9.70 4.09
CA ALA A 56 -9.19 9.39 5.49
C ALA A 56 -9.31 7.87 5.73
N CYS A 57 -8.98 7.43 6.93
CA CYS A 57 -9.39 6.14 7.46
C CYS A 57 -10.67 6.31 8.27
N SER A 58 -11.64 5.41 8.10
CA SER A 58 -12.85 5.35 8.91
C SER A 58 -12.83 4.14 9.85
N THR A 59 -13.51 4.28 10.99
CA THR A 59 -13.90 3.20 11.90
C THR A 59 -15.36 3.38 12.26
N ILE A 60 -16.20 2.46 11.83
CA ILE A 60 -17.60 2.36 12.22
C ILE A 60 -17.70 1.25 13.25
N THR A 61 -18.15 1.61 14.45
CA THR A 61 -18.40 0.66 15.54
C THR A 61 -19.89 0.60 15.80
N SER A 62 -20.45 -0.61 15.78
CA SER A 62 -21.80 -0.94 16.21
C SER A 62 -21.73 -1.88 17.42
N HIS A 63 -22.87 -2.25 18.01
CA HIS A 63 -22.96 -3.03 19.24
C HIS A 63 -22.09 -4.30 19.23
N ASN A 64 -22.07 -5.05 18.11
CA ASN A 64 -21.31 -6.31 17.96
C ASN A 64 -20.50 -6.37 16.66
N SER A 65 -20.20 -5.21 16.05
CA SER A 65 -19.51 -5.17 14.76
C SER A 65 -18.58 -3.98 14.69
N VAL A 66 -17.41 -4.18 14.12
CA VAL A 66 -16.49 -3.12 13.71
C VAL A 66 -16.27 -3.21 12.21
N MET A 67 -16.30 -2.07 11.56
CA MET A 67 -15.94 -1.92 10.16
C MET A 67 -14.87 -0.83 10.08
N LYS A 68 -13.75 -1.14 9.44
CA LYS A 68 -12.68 -0.19 9.15
C LYS A 68 -12.47 -0.15 7.66
N SER A 69 -12.24 1.02 7.10
CA SER A 69 -11.97 1.15 5.66
C SER A 69 -11.27 2.48 5.35
N CYS A 70 -10.87 2.63 4.10
CA CYS A 70 -10.61 3.93 3.50
C CYS A 70 -11.91 4.71 3.34
N ALA A 71 -11.84 6.02 3.46
CA ALA A 71 -12.95 6.95 3.34
C ALA A 71 -12.47 8.26 2.71
N TYR A 72 -13.44 9.09 2.34
CA TYR A 72 -13.20 10.45 1.89
C TYR A 72 -13.44 11.40 3.05
N LYS A 73 -12.63 12.45 3.17
CA LYS A 73 -12.82 13.52 4.15
C LYS A 73 -14.22 14.11 4.06
N SER A 74 -14.77 14.27 2.85
CA SER A 74 -16.15 14.73 2.65
C SER A 74 -17.22 13.79 3.24
N PHE A 75 -16.95 12.49 3.33
CA PHE A 75 -17.80 11.53 4.05
C PHE A 75 -17.67 11.77 5.55
N CYS A 76 -16.44 11.81 6.08
CA CYS A 76 -16.15 12.05 7.50
C CYS A 76 -16.74 13.36 8.03
N ASP A 77 -16.64 14.44 7.26
CA ASP A 77 -17.14 15.76 7.64
C ASP A 77 -18.69 15.79 7.73
N LYS A 78 -19.38 15.00 6.91
CA LYS A 78 -20.85 14.92 6.89
C LYS A 78 -21.41 13.97 7.93
N SER A 79 -20.67 12.93 8.26
CA SER A 79 -21.14 11.83 9.09
C SER A 79 -20.72 12.03 10.54
N HIS A 80 -21.31 13.03 11.19
CA HIS A 80 -21.35 13.08 12.65
C HIS A 80 -22.37 12.05 13.20
N MET A 81 -22.30 10.81 12.71
CA MET A 81 -23.18 9.71 13.09
C MET A 81 -22.69 9.13 14.43
N SER A 82 -23.12 9.78 15.50
CA SER A 82 -23.21 9.18 16.82
C SER A 82 -24.68 9.10 17.20
N ASN A 83 -25.44 8.29 16.45
CA ASN A 83 -26.76 7.86 16.89
C ASN A 83 -26.48 6.61 17.70
N GLY A 84 -26.75 6.59 19.02
CA GLY A 84 -26.18 5.70 20.05
C GLY A 84 -26.05 4.18 19.79
N GLU A 85 -26.49 3.67 18.66
CA GLU A 85 -26.25 2.33 18.12
C GLU A 85 -24.98 2.23 17.25
N MET A 86 -24.54 3.33 16.63
CA MET A 86 -23.39 3.38 15.73
C MET A 86 -22.51 4.60 16.02
N LYS A 87 -21.20 4.37 16.06
CA LYS A 87 -20.18 5.40 16.22
C LYS A 87 -19.26 5.39 15.00
N LEU A 88 -19.18 6.51 14.30
CA LEU A 88 -18.17 6.72 13.27
C LEU A 88 -17.02 7.57 13.81
N GLU A 89 -15.79 7.12 13.56
CA GLU A 89 -14.56 7.86 13.80
C GLU A 89 -13.74 7.92 12.52
N CYS A 90 -13.13 9.07 12.27
CA CYS A 90 -12.22 9.27 11.15
C CYS A 90 -10.86 9.80 11.62
N CYS A 91 -9.81 9.42 10.91
CA CYS A 91 -8.44 9.91 11.10
C CYS A 91 -7.71 9.93 9.75
N TYR A 92 -6.59 10.65 9.63
CA TYR A 92 -6.03 11.07 8.33
C TYR A 92 -4.56 10.68 8.12
N ASN A 93 -4.02 9.75 8.94
CA ASN A 93 -2.63 9.30 8.86
C ASN A 93 -2.56 7.79 8.62
N ASP A 94 -1.42 7.30 8.14
CA ASP A 94 -1.24 5.87 7.91
C ASP A 94 -1.51 5.04 9.16
N ASP A 95 -2.31 3.99 8.99
CA ASP A 95 -2.69 3.01 10.00
C ASP A 95 -3.27 3.64 11.28
N CYS A 96 -3.78 4.87 11.21
CA CYS A 96 -4.31 5.59 12.36
C CYS A 96 -5.57 4.94 12.95
N ASN A 97 -6.30 4.18 12.14
CA ASN A 97 -7.44 3.37 12.58
C ASN A 97 -7.01 1.99 13.08
N GLY A 98 -5.72 1.71 13.18
CA GLY A 98 -5.16 0.46 13.69
C GLY A 98 -5.23 0.31 15.21
N PRO A 99 -4.53 -0.69 15.76
CA PRO A 99 -4.42 -0.84 17.20
C PRO A 99 -3.74 0.39 17.78
N HIS A 100 -4.35 1.01 18.79
CA HIS A 100 -3.75 2.12 19.54
C HIS A 100 -2.46 1.63 20.21
N ARG A 101 -1.33 1.82 19.53
CA ARG A 101 -0.02 1.76 20.18
C ARG A 101 0.13 3.08 20.91
N SER A 102 -0.16 3.08 22.21
CA SER A 102 0.21 4.16 23.11
C SER A 102 1.62 4.62 22.76
N HIS A 103 1.77 5.92 22.49
CA HIS A 103 2.98 6.57 22.02
C HIS A 103 4.20 6.24 22.90
N SER A 104 4.87 5.13 22.60
CA SER A 104 6.26 4.91 23.00
C SER A 104 7.11 5.60 21.97
N HIS A 105 7.68 6.74 22.36
CA HIS A 105 8.83 7.33 21.70
C HIS A 105 9.92 6.25 21.54
N GLY A 106 10.28 5.90 20.31
CA GLY A 106 11.47 5.09 20.04
C GLY A 106 11.26 3.99 19.02
N GLU A 107 11.41 4.32 17.74
CA GLU A 107 12.53 3.89 16.89
C GLU A 107 12.12 4.07 15.42
N PRO A 108 12.88 4.84 14.61
CA PRO A 108 12.85 4.66 13.18
C PRO A 108 13.54 3.32 12.89
N GLY A 109 12.75 2.26 12.93
CA GLY A 109 13.11 0.98 12.32
C GLY A 109 13.13 1.15 10.82
N SER A 110 14.13 1.88 10.32
CA SER A 110 14.56 1.84 8.93
C SER A 110 15.09 0.44 8.66
N ALA A 111 14.18 -0.52 8.53
CA ALA A 111 14.45 -1.65 7.66
C ALA A 111 14.71 -1.02 6.30
N LEU A 112 15.99 -0.85 5.96
CA LEU A 112 16.40 -0.85 4.58
C LEU A 112 15.92 -2.19 4.03
N SER A 113 14.68 -2.22 3.55
CA SER A 113 14.30 -3.13 2.49
C SER A 113 15.21 -2.74 1.33
N LEU A 114 16.39 -3.35 1.29
CA LEU A 114 17.03 -3.68 0.03
C LEU A 114 16.01 -4.55 -0.70
N SER A 115 15.02 -3.90 -1.32
CA SER A 115 14.28 -4.46 -2.43
C SER A 115 15.34 -4.66 -3.50
N SER A 116 16.00 -5.81 -3.40
CA SER A 116 16.82 -6.42 -4.41
C SER A 116 15.91 -6.61 -5.61
N SER A 117 15.74 -5.52 -6.38
CA SER A 117 14.89 -5.52 -7.54
C SER A 117 15.50 -6.54 -8.49
N PRO A 118 14.78 -7.63 -8.84
CA PRO A 118 15.30 -8.65 -9.76
C PRO A 118 15.74 -8.05 -11.11
N ILE A 119 15.28 -6.82 -11.39
CA ILE A 119 15.63 -5.99 -12.52
C ILE A 119 17.10 -5.53 -12.48
N LEU A 120 17.66 -5.15 -11.33
CA LEU A 120 19.08 -4.76 -11.22
C LEU A 120 20.02 -5.96 -11.43
N LEU A 121 19.62 -7.14 -10.95
CA LEU A 121 20.35 -8.38 -11.20
C LEU A 121 20.30 -8.78 -12.69
N LEU A 122 19.14 -8.61 -13.32
CA LEU A 122 18.98 -8.88 -14.76
C LEU A 122 19.76 -7.90 -15.64
N THR A 123 19.79 -6.60 -15.32
CA THR A 123 20.57 -5.63 -16.11
C THR A 123 22.06 -5.85 -15.95
N VAL A 124 22.55 -6.12 -14.74
CA VAL A 124 23.97 -6.43 -14.48
C VAL A 124 24.39 -7.71 -15.20
N LEU A 125 23.53 -8.72 -15.30
CA LEU A 125 23.84 -9.96 -16.01
C LEU A 125 23.84 -9.80 -17.54
N LEU A 126 22.97 -8.94 -18.09
CA LEU A 126 22.84 -8.76 -19.54
C LEU A 126 23.91 -7.84 -20.15
N ILE A 127 24.50 -6.92 -19.39
CA ILE A 127 25.60 -6.03 -19.86
C ILE A 127 26.84 -6.81 -20.34
N PRO A 128 27.40 -7.80 -19.62
CA PRO A 128 28.56 -8.56 -20.09
C PRO A 128 28.22 -9.48 -21.28
N LEU A 129 26.97 -9.96 -21.38
CA LEU A 129 26.51 -10.79 -22.51
C LEU A 129 26.44 -10.00 -23.83
N THR A 130 26.07 -8.72 -23.78
CA THR A 130 26.04 -7.86 -24.97
C THR A 130 27.44 -7.39 -25.37
N LEU A 131 28.34 -7.15 -24.40
CA LEU A 131 29.73 -6.78 -24.66
C LEU A 131 30.57 -7.94 -25.22
N SER A 132 30.22 -9.18 -24.89
CA SER A 132 30.89 -10.39 -25.40
C SER A 132 30.45 -10.78 -26.82
N SER A 133 29.39 -10.15 -27.35
CA SER A 133 28.83 -10.41 -28.68
C SER A 133 29.20 -9.34 -29.72
N LEU A 134 30.03 -8.36 -29.36
CA LEU A 134 30.54 -7.32 -30.26
C LEU A 134 31.90 -7.70 -30.84
#